data_AF-A0A8D9GBV8-F1
#
_entry.id   AF-A0A8D9GBV8-F1
#
_cell.length_a   1.000
_cell.length_b   1.000
_cell.length_c   1.000
_cell.angle_alpha   90.00
_cell.angle_beta   90.00
_cell.angle_gamma   90.00
#
_symmetry.space_group_name_H-M   'P 1'
#
loop_
_entity.id
_entity.type
_entity.pdbx_description
1 polymer ?
#
loop_
_entity_poly.entity_id
_entity_poly.type
_entity_poly.pdbx_seq_one_letter_code
_entity_poly.pdbx_strand_id
1 'polypeptide(L)'
;MERRCMFISSFVLIVQLVQAQDPTGFINVDCGLPLRESPYNSLPTGLAYTSDADLVKSGKTSRIAKEFEPDYTKPILKLRYFPDGLRNCYN
;
A
#
# COMPACT_ATOMS: atom_id res chain seq x y z
N MET A 1 23.19 9.59 -38.90
CA MET A 1 23.40 10.08 -37.53
C MET A 1 22.12 10.62 -36.91
N GLU A 2 21.31 11.38 -37.65
CA GLU A 2 20.07 12.04 -37.18
C GLU A 2 18.99 11.10 -36.62
N ARG A 3 18.71 9.98 -37.30
CA ARG A 3 17.73 8.97 -36.83
C ARG A 3 18.08 8.40 -35.46
N ARG A 4 19.38 8.19 -35.19
CA ARG A 4 19.88 7.58 -33.96
C ARG A 4 19.72 8.53 -32.77
N CYS A 5 19.93 9.83 -32.98
CA CYS A 5 19.65 10.86 -31.97
C CYS A 5 18.16 10.98 -31.64
N MET A 6 17.28 10.81 -32.64
CA MET A 6 15.82 10.87 -32.44
C MET A 6 15.32 9.71 -31.55
N PHE A 7 15.82 8.49 -31.77
CA PHE A 7 15.50 7.32 -30.93
C PHE A 7 16.06 7.45 -29.50
N ILE A 8 17.25 8.02 -29.34
CA ILE A 8 17.85 8.27 -28.02
C ILE A 8 17.03 9.32 -27.27
N SER A 9 16.62 10.40 -27.94
CA SER A 9 15.79 11.46 -27.35
C SER A 9 14.43 10.92 -26.89
N SER A 10 13.75 10.12 -27.71
CA SER A 10 12.48 9.50 -27.31
C SER A 10 12.66 8.55 -26.14
N PHE A 11 13.74 7.77 -26.10
CA PHE A 11 14.01 6.84 -25.01
C PHE A 11 14.27 7.60 -23.69
N VAL A 12 15.07 8.67 -23.73
CA VAL A 12 15.34 9.52 -22.56
C VAL A 12 14.06 10.17 -22.03
N LEU A 13 13.18 10.66 -22.91
CA LEU A 13 11.87 11.21 -22.53
C LEU A 13 10.99 10.16 -21.84
N ILE A 14 10.96 8.92 -22.34
CA ILE A 14 10.21 7.83 -21.73
C ILE A 14 10.78 7.47 -20.35
N VAL A 15 12.10 7.41 -20.18
CA VAL A 15 12.74 7.13 -18.88
C VAL A 15 12.44 8.24 -17.86
N GLN A 16 12.39 9.50 -18.29
CA GLN A 16 12.00 10.63 -17.43
C GLN A 16 10.53 10.57 -17.00
N LEU A 17 9.62 10.15 -17.89
CA LEU A 17 8.20 9.92 -17.55
C LEU A 17 8.02 8.77 -16.55
N VAL A 18 8.86 7.74 -16.59
CA VAL A 18 8.84 6.62 -15.63
C VAL A 18 9.38 7.03 -14.26
N GLN A 19 10.32 7.98 -14.19
CA GLN A 19 10.85 8.53 -12.93
C GLN A 19 9.87 9.48 -12.22
N ALA A 20 8.77 9.90 -12.86
CA ALA A 20 7.80 10.84 -12.29
C ALA A 20 6.78 10.19 -11.32
N GLN A 21 6.90 8.91 -10.99
CA GLN A 21 6.20 8.35 -9.83
C GLN A 21 6.97 8.69 -8.55
N ASP A 22 7.04 9.98 -8.22
CA ASP A 22 7.38 10.38 -6.87
C ASP A 22 6.19 10.03 -5.97
N PRO A 23 6.29 9.05 -5.05
CA PRO A 23 5.20 8.67 -4.17
C PRO A 23 5.02 9.68 -3.03
N THR A 24 5.58 10.89 -3.12
CA THR A 24 5.40 11.93 -2.11
C THR A 24 3.90 12.19 -1.87
N GLY A 25 3.42 11.81 -0.68
CA GLY A 25 2.02 11.90 -0.28
C GLY A 25 1.20 10.60 -0.44
N PHE A 26 1.74 9.56 -1.09
CA PHE A 26 1.12 8.23 -1.11
C PHE A 26 1.48 7.44 0.15
N ILE A 27 0.46 6.91 0.83
CA ILE A 27 0.61 5.99 1.97
C ILE A 27 -0.16 4.71 1.67
N ASN A 28 0.42 3.56 2.03
CA ASN A 28 -0.33 2.30 2.06
C ASN A 28 -0.58 1.93 3.51
N VAL A 29 -1.85 1.74 3.86
CA VAL A 29 -2.28 1.48 5.23
C VAL A 29 -2.88 0.06 5.30
N ASP A 30 -2.28 -0.78 6.15
CA ASP A 30 -2.77 -2.13 6.44
C ASP A 30 -3.75 -2.06 7.63
N CYS A 31 -5.03 -2.22 7.33
CA CYS A 31 -6.13 -2.05 8.27
C CYS A 31 -6.18 -3.20 9.28
N GLY A 32 -5.96 -2.92 10.56
CA GLY A 32 -5.95 -3.92 11.61
C GLY A 32 -4.60 -4.61 11.82
N LEU A 33 -3.54 -4.14 11.16
CA LEU A 33 -2.18 -4.54 11.43
C LEU A 33 -1.75 -4.04 12.83
N PRO A 34 -1.20 -4.90 13.71
CA PRO A 34 -0.62 -4.45 14.98
C PRO A 34 0.62 -3.55 14.75
N LEU A 35 0.80 -2.50 15.56
CA LEU A 35 1.95 -1.59 15.47
C LEU A 35 3.31 -2.30 15.45
N ARG A 36 3.47 -3.39 16.21
CA ARG A 36 4.71 -4.19 16.24
C ARG A 36 5.08 -4.86 14.91
N GLU A 37 4.12 -4.97 13.99
CA GLU A 37 4.30 -5.57 12.65
C GLU A 37 4.46 -4.50 11.55
N SER A 38 4.49 -3.23 11.94
CA SER A 38 4.61 -2.03 11.09
C SER A 38 5.95 -1.32 11.31
N PRO A 39 6.55 -0.69 10.28
CA PRO A 39 6.21 -0.81 8.87
C PRO A 39 6.74 -2.12 8.25
N TYR A 40 6.27 -2.48 7.06
CA TYR A 40 6.85 -3.57 6.28
C TYR A 40 6.69 -3.35 4.77
N ASN A 41 7.54 -4.01 3.97
CA ASN A 41 7.39 -4.04 2.51
C ASN A 41 6.61 -5.29 2.08
N SER A 42 5.54 -5.10 1.33
CA SER A 42 4.73 -6.17 0.76
C SER A 42 5.54 -6.94 -0.28
N LEU A 43 5.75 -8.25 -0.10
CA LEU A 43 6.53 -9.09 -1.03
C LEU A 43 5.99 -9.07 -2.47
N PRO A 44 4.68 -9.16 -2.74
CA PRO A 44 4.14 -9.16 -4.10
C PRO A 44 4.41 -7.88 -4.90
N THR A 45 4.40 -6.72 -4.26
CA THR A 45 4.43 -5.41 -4.95
C THR A 45 5.64 -4.55 -4.61
N GLY A 46 6.39 -4.89 -3.56
CA GLY A 46 7.47 -4.05 -3.00
C GLY A 46 6.97 -2.80 -2.27
N LEU A 47 5.66 -2.57 -2.18
CA LEU A 47 5.10 -1.37 -1.55
C LEU A 47 5.27 -1.39 -0.03
N ALA A 48 5.63 -0.25 0.56
CA ALA A 48 5.72 -0.06 2.00
C ALA A 48 4.31 0.16 2.59
N TYR A 49 3.96 -0.64 3.60
CA TYR A 49 2.73 -0.56 4.36
C TYR A 49 3.00 -0.18 5.82
N THR A 50 2.12 0.67 6.37
CA THR A 50 2.08 1.03 7.79
C THR A 50 0.77 0.56 8.42
N SER A 51 0.76 0.39 9.74
CA SER A 51 -0.46 0.09 10.49
C SER A 51 -1.47 1.24 10.45
N ASP A 52 -2.76 0.91 10.53
CA ASP A 52 -3.84 1.88 10.72
C ASP A 52 -3.95 2.42 12.15
N ALA A 53 -3.27 1.82 13.12
CA ALA A 53 -3.53 2.03 14.54
C ALA A 53 -3.38 3.49 15.01
N ASP A 54 -2.49 4.25 14.39
CA ASP A 54 -2.27 5.67 14.71
C ASP A 54 -3.16 6.61 13.86
N LEU A 55 -3.84 6.08 12.85
CA LEU A 55 -4.71 6.83 11.94
C LEU A 55 -6.18 6.77 12.35
N VAL A 56 -6.60 5.71 13.04
CA VAL A 56 -7.99 5.47 13.45
C VAL A 56 -8.14 5.30 14.96
N LYS A 57 -9.18 5.89 15.54
CA LYS A 57 -9.40 5.92 17.00
C LYS A 57 -10.24 4.77 17.56
N SER A 58 -10.90 4.01 16.70
CA SER A 58 -11.95 3.06 17.08
C SER A 58 -11.93 1.82 16.18
N GLY A 59 -12.86 0.90 16.44
CA GLY A 59 -13.01 -0.34 15.69
C GLY A 59 -12.22 -1.50 16.30
N LYS A 60 -12.53 -2.69 15.82
CA LYS A 60 -11.92 -3.96 16.25
C LYS A 60 -11.17 -4.57 15.08
N THR A 61 -10.19 -5.41 15.38
CA THR A 61 -9.44 -6.15 14.35
C THR A 61 -9.88 -7.59 14.31
N SER A 62 -9.86 -8.16 13.11
CA SER A 62 -9.94 -9.60 12.92
C SER A 62 -8.95 -10.04 11.86
N ARG A 63 -8.62 -11.33 11.90
CA ARG A 63 -7.98 -12.04 10.80
C ARG A 63 -9.05 -12.69 9.93
N ILE A 64 -8.79 -12.82 8.64
CA ILE A 64 -9.63 -13.64 7.76
C ILE A 64 -9.58 -15.11 8.18
N ALA A 65 -10.55 -15.91 7.72
CA ALA A 65 -10.59 -17.33 8.01
C ALA A 65 -9.38 -18.05 7.38
N LYS A 66 -8.84 -19.05 8.08
CA LYS A 66 -7.55 -19.69 7.75
C LYS A 66 -7.56 -20.36 6.38
N GLU A 67 -8.71 -20.87 5.96
CA GLU A 67 -8.94 -21.48 4.66
C GLU A 67 -8.73 -20.53 3.48
N PHE A 68 -8.89 -19.21 3.69
CA PHE A 68 -8.69 -18.19 2.65
C PHE A 68 -7.28 -17.58 2.67
N GLU A 69 -6.52 -17.74 3.75
CA GLU A 69 -5.17 -17.18 3.86
C GLU A 69 -4.22 -17.57 2.71
N PRO A 70 -4.23 -18.81 2.17
CA PRO A 70 -3.36 -19.19 1.06
C PRO A 70 -3.58 -18.41 -0.23
N ASP A 71 -4.80 -17.90 -0.44
CA ASP A 71 -5.20 -17.21 -1.67
C ASP A 71 -4.87 -15.71 -1.64
N TYR A 72 -4.40 -15.23 -0.49
CA TYR A 72 -4.31 -13.81 -0.18
C TYR A 72 -2.97 -13.41 0.41
N THR A 73 -2.64 -12.12 0.24
CA THR A 73 -1.33 -11.57 0.65
C THR A 73 -1.46 -10.79 1.95
N LYS A 74 -0.34 -10.54 2.62
CA LYS A 74 -0.32 -9.92 3.97
C LYS A 74 -1.28 -8.72 4.17
N PRO A 75 -1.38 -7.73 3.25
CA PRO A 75 -2.22 -6.55 3.43
C PRO A 75 -3.73 -6.80 3.57
N ILE A 76 -4.21 -8.01 3.26
CA ILE A 76 -5.64 -8.37 3.31
C ILE A 76 -5.92 -9.51 4.29
N LEU A 77 -4.90 -10.02 4.99
CA LEU A 77 -5.08 -11.10 5.97
C LEU A 77 -5.71 -10.58 7.27
N LYS A 78 -5.52 -9.31 7.59
CA LYS A 78 -6.09 -8.64 8.75
C LYS A 78 -6.98 -7.50 8.27
N LEU A 79 -8.05 -7.25 9.00
CA LEU A 79 -9.04 -6.24 8.68
C LEU A 79 -9.46 -5.49 9.93
N ARG A 80 -9.74 -4.20 9.78
CA ARG A 80 -10.47 -3.42 10.78
C ARG A 80 -11.95 -3.35 10.43
N TYR A 81 -12.79 -3.62 11.41
CA TYR A 81 -14.24 -3.47 11.32
C TYR A 81 -14.77 -2.61 12.46
N PHE A 82 -15.92 -1.99 12.23
CA PHE A 82 -16.51 -1.02 13.14
C PHE A 82 -17.92 -1.45 13.52
N PRO A 83 -18.05 -2.33 14.53
CA PRO A 83 -19.36 -2.81 14.98
C PRO A 83 -20.09 -1.75 15.83
N ASP A 84 -19.36 -0.77 16.32
CA ASP A 84 -19.83 0.25 17.24
C ASP A 84 -19.82 1.62 16.55
N GLY A 85 -20.92 2.37 16.71
CA GLY A 85 -21.07 3.72 16.18
C GLY A 85 -21.50 3.80 14.71
N LEU A 86 -21.94 4.99 14.29
CA LEU A 86 -22.43 5.24 12.93
C LEU A 86 -21.35 5.72 11.96
N ARG A 87 -20.26 6.31 12.47
CA ARG A 87 -19.20 6.92 11.67
C ARG A 87 -17.83 6.71 12.31
N ASN A 88 -16.84 6.35 11.50
CA ASN A 88 -15.45 6.21 11.90
C ASN A 88 -14.58 6.98 10.89
N CYS A 89 -13.53 7.63 11.36
CA CYS A 89 -12.68 8.51 10.55
C CYS A 89 -11.22 8.17 10.76
N TYR A 90 -10.46 8.27 9.66
CA TYR A 90 -9.00 8.24 9.64
C TYR A 90 -8.51 9.69 9.52
N ASN A 91 -7.42 10.05 10.20
CA ASN A 91 -6.80 11.38 10.11
C ASN A 91 -5.28 11.28 10.05
#